data_AF-A0A9D0VE02-F1
#
_entry.id   AF-A0A9D0VE02-F1
#
_cell.length_a   1.000
_cell.length_b   1.000
_cell.length_c   1.000
_cell.angle_alpha   90.00
_cell.angle_beta   90.00
_cell.angle_gamma   90.00
#
_symmetry.space_group_name_H-M   'P 1'
#
loop_
_entity.id
_entity.type
_entity.pdbx_description
1 polymer ?
#
loop_
_entity_poly.entity_id
_entity_poly.type
_entity_poly.pdbx_seq_one_letter_code
_entity_poly.pdbx_strand_id
1 'polypeptide(L)'
;MDDVTPRRAAWPEWIETWVWPYLSNSTLWPVWVALLGHVVVVITGLLLLAWREGTPEAWLLLLLLSLGSAVLGIQELRVSGRPGGVIASLVLTWLASMGLGWLSGATGIL
;
A
#
# COMPACT_ATOMS: atom_id res chain seq x y z
N MET A 1 15.21 -33.76 -19.31
CA MET A 1 15.44 -32.39 -19.81
C MET A 1 14.73 -31.52 -18.80
N ASP A 2 15.45 -31.18 -17.74
CA ASP A 2 14.87 -30.53 -16.57
C ASP A 2 14.58 -29.09 -16.95
N ASP A 3 13.31 -28.73 -16.85
CA ASP A 3 12.82 -27.39 -17.13
C ASP A 3 13.35 -26.49 -16.00
N VAL A 4 14.57 -25.97 -16.18
CA VAL A 4 15.17 -24.96 -15.30
C VAL A 4 14.49 -23.64 -15.65
N THR A 5 13.20 -23.52 -15.35
CA THR A 5 12.60 -22.21 -15.19
C THR A 5 13.35 -21.55 -14.03
N PRO A 6 14.07 -20.43 -14.25
CA PRO A 6 14.71 -19.72 -13.15
C PRO A 6 13.60 -19.42 -12.16
N ARG A 7 13.75 -19.96 -10.95
CA ARG A 7 12.83 -19.81 -9.84
C ARG A 7 12.67 -18.30 -9.64
N ARG A 8 11.63 -17.69 -10.25
CA ARG A 8 11.21 -16.33 -9.92
C ARG A 8 11.18 -16.35 -8.40
N ALA A 9 11.93 -15.47 -7.74
CA ALA A 9 11.94 -15.43 -6.29
C ALA A 9 10.46 -15.36 -5.86
N ALA A 10 9.94 -16.48 -5.35
CA ALA A 10 8.51 -16.68 -5.31
C ALA A 10 7.95 -15.67 -4.32
N TRP A 11 6.93 -14.94 -4.73
CA TRP A 11 6.22 -14.13 -3.78
C TRP A 11 5.69 -15.05 -2.67
N PRO A 12 5.53 -14.56 -1.43
CA PRO A 12 4.80 -15.31 -0.40
C PRO A 12 3.47 -15.77 -0.98
N GLU A 13 3.08 -17.01 -0.69
CA GLU A 13 1.89 -17.66 -1.26
C GLU A 13 0.62 -16.80 -1.11
N TRP A 14 0.51 -16.07 0.01
CA TRP A 14 -0.61 -15.16 0.23
C TRP A 14 -0.62 -13.97 -0.74
N ILE A 15 0.53 -13.44 -1.18
CA ILE A 15 0.57 -12.36 -2.20
C ILE A 15 0.15 -12.91 -3.55
N GLU A 16 0.62 -14.10 -3.92
CA GLU A 16 0.22 -14.74 -5.18
C GLU A 16 -1.29 -15.04 -5.20
N THR A 17 -1.85 -15.44 -4.06
CA THR A 17 -3.27 -15.78 -3.94
C THR A 17 -4.16 -14.53 -3.87
N TRP A 18 -3.76 -13.53 -3.07
CA TRP A 18 -4.65 -12.42 -2.70
C TRP A 18 -4.35 -11.10 -3.40
N VAL A 19 -3.13 -10.87 -3.89
CA VAL A 19 -2.72 -9.57 -4.45
C VAL A 19 -2.51 -9.67 -5.96
N TRP A 20 -1.80 -10.72 -6.40
CA TRP A 20 -1.43 -10.88 -7.79
C TRP A 20 -2.60 -10.90 -8.79
N PRO A 21 -3.77 -11.50 -8.49
CA PRO A 21 -4.91 -11.47 -9.42
C PRO A 21 -5.38 -10.05 -9.76
N TYR A 22 -5.36 -9.14 -8.78
CA TYR A 22 -5.78 -7.75 -8.95
C TYR A 22 -4.79 -6.93 -9.78
N LEU A 23 -3.49 -7.25 -9.67
CA LEU A 23 -2.44 -6.57 -10.44
C LEU A 23 -2.34 -7.09 -11.87
N SER A 24 -2.52 -8.40 -12.07
CA SER A 24 -2.31 -9.06 -13.37
C SER A 24 -3.53 -9.05 -14.29
N ASN A 25 -4.75 -9.00 -13.75
CA ASN A 25 -5.98 -8.99 -14.54
C ASN A 25 -6.66 -7.61 -14.49
N SER A 26 -6.67 -6.90 -15.63
CA SER A 26 -7.26 -5.56 -15.76
C SER A 26 -8.75 -5.51 -15.46
N THR A 27 -9.47 -6.62 -15.62
CA THR A 27 -10.90 -6.72 -15.30
C THR A 27 -11.17 -6.51 -13.80
N LEU A 28 -10.18 -6.80 -12.95
CA LEU A 28 -10.28 -6.64 -11.50
C LEU A 28 -9.78 -5.27 -11.01
N TRP A 29 -9.28 -4.41 -11.90
CA TRP A 29 -8.79 -3.08 -11.53
C TRP A 29 -9.84 -2.20 -10.83
N PRO A 30 -11.13 -2.20 -11.20
CA PRO A 30 -12.13 -1.43 -10.46
C PRO A 30 -12.21 -1.86 -8.98
N VAL A 31 -12.11 -3.16 -8.71
CA VAL A 31 -12.09 -3.70 -7.35
C VAL A 31 -10.79 -3.32 -6.63
N TRP A 32 -9.65 -3.41 -7.34
CA TRP A 32 -8.36 -2.97 -6.81
C TRP A 32 -8.37 -1.50 -6.40
N VAL A 33 -8.88 -0.61 -7.26
CA VAL A 33 -9.01 0.83 -6.98
C VAL A 33 -9.94 1.07 -5.79
N ALA A 34 -11.06 0.36 -5.71
CA ALA A 34 -11.96 0.45 -4.56
C ALA A 34 -11.26 0.04 -3.25
N LEU A 35 -10.48 -1.05 -3.26
CA LEU A 35 -9.70 -1.49 -2.09
C LEU A 35 -8.66 -0.44 -1.69
N LEU A 36 -7.90 0.09 -2.64
CA LEU A 36 -6.95 1.17 -2.39
C LEU A 36 -7.65 2.40 -1.79
N GLY A 37 -8.83 2.76 -2.31
CA GLY A 37 -9.64 3.85 -1.77
C GLY A 37 -9.99 3.65 -0.29
N HIS A 38 -10.37 2.44 0.12
CA HIS A 38 -10.65 2.13 1.53
C HIS A 38 -9.39 2.28 2.39
N VAL A 39 -8.25 1.78 1.92
CA VAL A 39 -6.96 1.93 2.62
C VAL A 39 -6.61 3.41 2.78
N VAL A 40 -6.79 4.21 1.72
CA VAL A 40 -6.55 5.67 1.76
C VAL A 40 -7.42 6.35 2.81
N VAL A 41 -8.71 6.03 2.89
CA VAL A 41 -9.62 6.62 3.89
C VAL A 41 -9.16 6.29 5.32
N VAL A 42 -8.77 5.04 5.57
CA VAL A 42 -8.26 4.61 6.89
C VAL A 42 -6.96 5.34 7.26
N ILE A 43 -5.98 5.38 6.35
CA ILE A 43 -4.70 6.06 6.60
C ILE A 43 -4.92 7.57 6.80
N THR A 44 -5.80 8.19 6.00
CA THR A 44 -6.15 9.61 6.15
C THR A 44 -6.75 9.89 7.52
N GLY A 45 -7.70 9.07 7.99
CA GLY A 45 -8.28 9.19 9.31
C GLY A 45 -7.24 9.06 10.43
N LEU A 46 -6.32 8.10 10.32
CA LEU A 46 -5.21 7.94 11.27
C LEU A 46 -4.25 9.13 11.27
N LEU A 47 -3.92 9.67 10.09
CA LEU A 47 -3.09 10.88 9.97
C LEU A 47 -3.75 12.07 10.67
N LEU A 48 -5.04 12.29 10.42
CA LEU A 48 -5.80 13.36 11.06
C LEU A 48 -5.88 13.17 12.58
N LEU A 49 -6.14 11.95 13.05
CA LEU A 49 -6.19 11.62 14.47
C LEU A 49 -4.83 11.89 15.14
N ALA A 50 -3.74 11.38 14.55
CA ALA A 50 -2.38 11.58 15.04
C ALA A 50 -2.00 13.07 15.08
N TRP A 51 -2.43 13.84 14.06
CA TRP A 51 -2.09 15.24 13.95
C TRP A 51 -2.93 16.16 14.85
N ARG A 52 -4.24 15.91 14.96
CA ARG A 52 -5.17 16.74 15.76
C ARG A 52 -5.12 16.41 17.24
N GLU A 53 -5.13 15.12 17.58
CA GLU A 53 -5.23 14.68 18.98
C GLU A 53 -3.85 14.35 19.58
N GLY A 54 -2.82 14.17 18.75
CA GLY A 54 -1.46 13.88 19.24
C GLY A 54 -1.34 12.52 19.94
N THR A 55 -2.27 11.59 19.70
CA THR A 55 -2.32 10.31 20.41
C THR A 55 -1.14 9.42 20.01
N PRO A 56 -0.34 8.92 20.97
CA PRO A 56 0.83 8.08 20.67
C PRO A 56 0.45 6.78 19.96
N GLU A 57 -0.76 6.26 20.19
CA GLU A 57 -1.30 5.07 19.54
C GLU A 57 -1.48 5.28 18.04
N ALA A 58 -1.98 6.44 17.61
CA ALA A 58 -2.16 6.77 16.20
C ALA A 58 -0.81 6.89 15.49
N TRP A 59 0.18 7.52 16.13
CA TRP A 59 1.55 7.59 15.64
C TRP A 59 2.20 6.20 15.53
N LEU A 60 2.00 5.34 16.53
CA LEU A 60 2.51 3.97 16.50
C LEU A 60 1.89 3.16 15.35
N LEU A 61 0.58 3.27 15.14
CA LEU A 61 -0.10 2.61 14.02
C LEU A 61 0.40 3.10 12.67
N LEU A 62 0.59 4.42 12.49
CA LEU A 62 1.18 4.99 11.28
C LEU A 62 2.59 4.49 11.03
N LEU A 63 3.41 4.39 12.09
CA LEU A 63 4.76 3.85 11.99
C LEU A 63 4.75 2.38 11.57
N LEU A 64 3.89 1.56 12.17
CA LEU A 64 3.74 0.14 11.82
C LEU A 64 3.26 -0.04 10.37
N LEU A 65 2.28 0.76 9.92
CA LEU A 65 1.81 0.76 8.54
C LEU A 65 2.91 1.18 7.55
N SER A 66 3.70 2.20 7.92
CA SER A 66 4.83 2.66 7.11
C SER A 66 5.90 1.59 6.99
N LEU A 67 6.25 0.92 8.10
CA LEU A 67 7.20 -0.18 8.12
C LEU A 67 6.70 -1.37 7.30
N GLY A 68 5.43 -1.76 7.45
CA GLY A 68 4.80 -2.81 6.65
C GLY A 68 4.85 -2.50 5.16
N SER A 69 4.52 -1.26 4.78
CA SER A 69 4.63 -0.78 3.40
C SER A 69 6.06 -0.86 2.87
N ALA A 70 7.04 -0.42 3.67
CA ALA A 70 8.45 -0.46 3.30
C ALA A 70 8.96 -1.90 3.11
N VAL A 71 8.55 -2.83 3.99
CA VAL A 71 8.89 -4.26 3.85
C VAL A 71 8.35 -4.82 2.54
N LEU A 72 7.10 -4.53 2.19
CA LEU A 72 6.50 -4.97 0.93
C LEU A 72 7.23 -4.38 -0.29
N GLY A 73 7.58 -3.09 -0.25
CA GLY A 73 8.35 -2.44 -1.31
C GLY A 73 9.75 -3.02 -1.46
N ILE A 74 10.48 -3.21 -0.35
CA ILE A 74 11.80 -3.85 -0.35
C ILE A 74 11.70 -5.28 -0.89
N GLN A 75 10.64 -6.01 -0.54
CA GLN A 75 10.41 -7.36 -1.05
C GLN A 75 10.16 -7.35 -2.56
N GLU A 76 9.38 -6.42 -3.09
CA GLU A 76 9.21 -6.25 -4.55
C GLU A 76 10.53 -6.01 -5.26
N LEU A 77 11.37 -5.12 -4.71
CA LEU A 77 12.69 -4.81 -5.27
C LEU A 77 13.61 -6.02 -5.23
N ARG A 78 13.59 -6.79 -4.13
CA ARG A 78 14.39 -8.01 -3.99
C ARG A 78 13.95 -9.11 -4.96
N VAL A 79 12.64 -9.24 -5.21
CA VAL A 79 12.08 -10.29 -6.05
C VAL A 79 12.17 -9.93 -7.54
N SER A 80 11.80 -8.71 -7.90
CA SER A 80 11.63 -8.28 -9.29
C SER A 80 12.82 -7.49 -9.84
N GLY A 81 13.72 -7.01 -8.97
CA GLY A 81 14.86 -6.17 -9.34
C GLY A 81 14.51 -4.76 -9.82
N ARG A 82 13.22 -4.41 -9.88
CA ARG A 82 12.69 -3.12 -10.35
C ARG A 82 11.38 -2.77 -9.63
N PRO A 83 11.07 -1.49 -9.45
CA PRO A 83 9.77 -1.07 -8.90
C PRO A 83 8.63 -1.54 -9.82
N GLY A 84 7.62 -2.16 -9.22
CA GLY A 84 6.49 -2.73 -9.94
C GLY A 84 5.14 -2.21 -9.44
N GLY A 85 4.10 -3.01 -9.61
CA GLY A 85 2.73 -2.65 -9.27
C GLY A 85 2.51 -2.46 -7.77
N VAL A 86 3.25 -3.18 -6.91
CA VAL A 86 3.09 -3.08 -5.45
C VAL A 86 3.62 -1.73 -4.98
N ILE A 87 4.85 -1.36 -5.34
CA ILE A 87 5.47 -0.07 -5.02
C ILE A 87 4.64 1.08 -5.60
N ALA A 88 4.20 0.98 -6.85
CA ALA A 88 3.35 2.01 -7.44
C ALA A 88 2.06 2.22 -6.63
N SER A 89 1.41 1.13 -6.22
CA SER A 89 0.19 1.17 -5.40
C SER A 89 0.44 1.75 -4.01
N LEU A 90 1.54 1.35 -3.35
CA LEU A 90 1.94 1.88 -2.04
C LEU A 90 2.19 3.40 -2.11
N VAL A 91 2.96 3.84 -3.11
CA VAL A 91 3.28 5.25 -3.31
C VAL A 91 2.01 6.06 -3.57
N LEU A 92 1.13 5.58 -4.48
CA LEU A 92 -0.14 6.26 -4.75
C LEU A 92 -1.00 6.37 -3.49
N THR A 93 -1.08 5.30 -2.71
CA THR A 93 -1.88 5.26 -1.48
C THR A 93 -1.38 6.27 -0.46
N TRP A 94 -0.07 6.33 -0.21
CA TRP A 94 0.52 7.28 0.72
C TRP A 94 0.36 8.73 0.25
N LEU A 95 0.61 9.01 -1.04
CA LEU A 95 0.45 10.34 -1.61
C LEU A 95 -1.01 10.81 -1.56
N ALA A 96 -1.96 9.94 -1.90
CA ALA A 96 -3.38 10.25 -1.82
C ALA A 96 -3.81 10.52 -0.37
N SER A 97 -3.34 9.70 0.59
CA SER A 97 -3.69 9.87 2.00
C SER A 97 -3.12 11.16 2.60
N MET A 98 -1.85 11.47 2.28
CA MET A 98 -1.22 12.74 2.69
C MET A 98 -1.91 13.94 2.04
N GLY A 99 -2.25 13.84 0.75
CA GLY A 99 -2.98 14.89 0.03
C GLY A 99 -4.36 15.17 0.62
N LEU A 100 -5.13 14.12 0.93
CA LEU A 100 -6.44 14.25 1.56
C LEU A 100 -6.34 14.75 3.00
N GLY A 101 -5.39 14.24 3.79
CA GLY A 101 -5.17 14.70 5.16
C GLY A 101 -4.77 16.18 5.21
N TRP A 102 -3.88 16.60 4.31
CA TRP A 102 -3.50 18.01 4.17
C TRP A 102 -4.69 18.89 3.73
N LEU A 103 -5.45 18.45 2.71
CA LEU A 103 -6.61 19.18 2.22
C LEU A 103 -7.68 19.35 3.32
N SER A 104 -7.94 18.28 4.08
CA SER A 104 -8.86 18.29 5.22
C SER A 104 -8.39 19.28 6.30
N GLY A 105 -7.11 19.24 6.67
CA GLY A 105 -6.54 20.17 7.64
C GLY A 105 -6.56 21.63 7.16
N ALA A 106 -6.37 21.88 5.86
CA ALA A 106 -6.36 23.22 5.27
C ALA A 106 -7.77 23.82 5.11
N THR A 107 -8.77 23.00 4.76
CA THR A 107 -10.12 23.47 4.46
C THR A 107 -11.06 23.40 5.67
N GLY A 108 -10.69 22.65 6.71
CA GLY A 108 -11.58 22.34 7.82
C GLY A 108 -12.75 21.42 7.43
N ILE A 109 -12.74 20.90 6.19
CA ILE A 109 -13.74 19.93 5.71
C ILE A 109 -13.27 18.54 6.13
N LEU A 110 -13.61 18.19 7.38
CA LEU A 110 -13.78 16.88 8.03
C LEU A 110 -13.70 17.06 9.56
#